data_AF-A0A3B0IVU2-F1
#
_entry.id   AF-A0A3B0IVU2-F1
#
_cell.length_a   1.000
_cell.length_b   1.000
_cell.length_c   1.000
_cell.angle_alpha   90.00
_cell.angle_beta   90.00
_cell.angle_gamma   90.00
#
_symmetry.space_group_name_H-M   'P 1'
#
loop_
_entity.id
_entity.type
_entity.pdbx_description
1 polymer ?
#
loop_
_entity_poly.entity_id
_entity_poly.type
_entity_poly.pdbx_seq_one_letter_code
_entity_poly.pdbx_strand_id
1 'polypeptide(L)'
;MKFVTLKIFQNTVQLNFISISISISISISISISISISISISISISISISISISISISISISISISISISISISISISISISISISIK
;
A
#
# COMPACT_ATOMS: atom_id res chain seq x y z
N MET A 1 -6.62 -5.27 -4.10
CA MET A 1 -5.88 -6.44 -3.57
C MET A 1 -6.19 -7.61 -4.47
N LYS A 2 -5.18 -8.19 -5.14
CA LYS A 2 -5.35 -9.42 -5.92
C LYS A 2 -4.64 -10.53 -5.15
N PHE A 3 -5.38 -11.59 -4.83
CA PHE A 3 -4.84 -12.78 -4.17
C PHE A 3 -4.58 -13.83 -5.24
N VAL A 4 -3.36 -14.35 -5.31
CA VAL A 4 -3.04 -15.50 -6.15
C VAL A 4 -2.57 -16.61 -5.22
N THR A 5 -3.35 -17.69 -5.16
CA THR A 5 -3.00 -18.89 -4.41
C THR A 5 -2.54 -19.94 -5.41
N LEU A 6 -1.27 -20.33 -5.31
CA LEU A 6 -0.68 -21.39 -6.15
C LEU A 6 -0.55 -22.65 -5.29
N LYS A 7 -1.29 -23.70 -5.65
CA LYS A 7 -1.04 -25.07 -5.16
C LYS A 7 -0.01 -25.69 -6.09
N ILE A 8 1.19 -25.95 -5.58
CA ILE A 8 2.35 -26.30 -6.42
C ILE A 8 2.58 -27.81 -6.43
N PHE A 9 2.25 -28.52 -5.34
CA PHE A 9 2.55 -29.94 -5.25
C PHE A 9 1.65 -30.68 -4.27
N GLN A 10 1.11 -31.82 -4.70
CA GLN A 10 0.42 -32.79 -3.86
C GLN A 10 0.85 -34.20 -4.28
N ASN A 11 1.61 -34.88 -3.43
CA ASN A 11 2.07 -36.24 -3.66
C ASN A 11 1.61 -37.17 -2.53
N THR A 12 1.18 -38.38 -2.93
CA THR A 12 0.80 -39.46 -2.02
C THR A 12 1.64 -40.69 -2.29
N VAL A 13 2.32 -41.21 -1.27
CA VAL A 13 3.05 -42.49 -1.33
C VAL A 13 2.27 -43.54 -0.56
N GLN A 14 2.06 -44.71 -1.15
CA GLN A 14 1.39 -45.86 -0.53
C GLN A 14 2.40 -46.99 -0.30
N LEU A 15 2.53 -47.45 0.95
CA LEU A 15 3.33 -48.61 1.32
C LEU A 15 2.43 -49.55 2.13
N ASN A 16 1.98 -50.68 1.56
CA ASN A 16 1.11 -51.76 2.09
C ASN A 16 0.03 -51.44 3.16
N PHE A 17 0.34 -50.77 4.27
CA PHE A 17 -0.57 -50.36 5.36
C PHE A 17 -0.52 -48.86 5.70
N ILE A 18 0.35 -48.06 5.08
CA ILE A 18 0.60 -46.65 5.41
C ILE A 18 0.41 -45.80 4.15
N SER A 19 -0.31 -44.69 4.28
CA SER A 19 -0.38 -43.64 3.26
C SER A 19 0.19 -42.34 3.81
N ILE A 20 1.07 -41.71 3.03
CA ILE A 20 1.70 -40.42 3.38
C ILE A 20 1.31 -39.41 2.31
N SER A 21 0.67 -38.32 2.70
CA SER A 21 0.36 -37.20 1.80
C SER A 21 1.15 -35.96 2.18
N ILE A 22 1.81 -35.32 1.22
CA ILE A 22 2.48 -34.04 1.42
C ILE A 22 1.76 -33.01 0.55
N SER A 23 1.35 -31.90 1.15
CA SER A 23 0.78 -30.76 0.42
C SER A 23 1.54 -29.48 0.72
N ILE A 24 1.85 -28.72 -0.33
CA ILE A 24 2.54 -27.43 -0.25
C ILE A 24 1.65 -26.39 -0.91
N SER A 25 1.30 -25.35 -0.16
CA SER A 25 0.58 -24.19 -0.71
C SER A 25 1.37 -22.91 -0.48
N ILE A 26 1.41 -22.09 -1.53
CA ILE A 26 2.00 -20.76 -1.49
C ILE A 26 0.90 -19.74 -1.77
N SER A 27 0.75 -18.77 -0.88
CA SER A 27 -0.15 -17.64 -1.09
C SER A 27 0.64 -16.36 -1.19
N ILE A 28 0.32 -15.57 -2.22
CA ILE A 28 0.94 -14.27 -2.45
C ILE A 28 -0.19 -13.24 -2.46
N SER A 29 -0.06 -12.22 -1.61
CA SER A 29 -0.97 -11.09 -1.61
C SER A 29 -0.20 -9.79 -1.87
N ILE A 30 -0.77 -8.98 -2.76
CA ILE A 30 -0.22 -7.69 -3.15
C ILE A 30 -1.30 -6.63 -2.86
N SER A 31 -0.92 -5.64 -2.06
CA SER A 31 -1.75 -4.47 -1.77
C SER A 31 -1.04 -3.21 -2.24
N ILE A 32 -1.80 -2.31 -2.84
CA ILE A 32 -1.33 -1.02 -3.35
C ILE A 32 -2.30 0.02 -2.80
N SER A 33 -1.78 0.99 -2.07
CA SER A 33 -2.54 2.15 -1.59
C SER A 33 -1.94 3.44 -2.14
N ILE A 34 -2.82 4.32 -2.58
CA ILE A 34 -2.48 5.64 -3.13
C ILE A 34 -3.22 6.66 -2.27
N SER A 35 -2.50 7.63 -1.71
CA SER A 35 -3.10 8.75 -0.99
C SER A 35 -2.67 10.07 -1.62
N ILE A 36 -3.61 11.02 -1.66
CA ILE A 36 -3.43 12.33 -2.25
C ILE A 36 -3.87 13.34 -1.20
N SER A 37 -3.01 14.28 -0.85
CA SER A 37 -3.33 15.39 0.05
C SER A 37 -3.07 16.72 -0.62
N ILE A 38 -3.98 17.66 -0.40
CA ILE A 38 -3.96 19.00 -0.99
C ILE A 38 -4.05 20.00 0.16
N SER A 39 -3.10 20.93 0.24
CA SER A 39 -3.14 22.03 1.21
C SER A 39 -3.05 23.37 0.51
N ILE A 40 -3.83 24.33 1.00
CA ILE A 40 -3.96 25.67 0.44
C ILE A 40 -3.65 26.65 1.57
N SER A 41 -2.73 27.58 1.33
CA SER A 41 -2.42 28.67 2.26
C SER A 41 -2.55 30.03 1.58
N ILE A 42 -3.12 30.99 2.30
CA ILE A 42 -3.41 32.33 1.83
C ILE A 42 -2.72 33.30 2.78
N SER A 43 -1.92 34.23 2.26
CA SER A 43 -1.31 35.31 3.03
C SER A 43 -1.62 36.67 2.43
N ILE A 44 -1.91 37.63 3.29
CA ILE A 44 -2.29 38.99 2.93
C ILE A 44 -1.30 39.94 3.60
N SER A 45 -0.67 40.82 2.84
CA SER A 45 0.21 41.86 3.37
C SER A 45 -0.27 43.25 2.92
N ILE A 46 -0.14 44.21 3.81
CA ILE A 46 -0.59 45.59 3.59
C ILE A 46 0.60 46.49 3.91
N SER A 47 1.00 47.32 2.95
CA SER A 47 2.05 48.33 3.12
C SER A 47 1.51 49.71 2.82
N ILE A 48 1.90 50.66 3.66
CA ILE A 48 1.46 52.05 3.61
C ILE A 48 2.71 52.90 3.50
N SER A 49 2.79 53.72 2.44
CA SER A 49 3.87 54.70 2.26
C SER A 49 3.28 56.09 2.18
N ILE A 50 3.84 57.01 2.97
CA ILE A 50 3.38 58.39 3.08
C ILE A 50 4.41 59.28 2.39
N SER A 51 4.05 59.78 1.21
CA SER A 51 4.71 60.90 0.55
C SER A 51 3.69 62.03 0.39
N ILE A 52 3.95 63.06 -0.44
CA ILE A 52 2.98 64.14 -0.77
C ILE A 52 1.62 63.59 -1.26
N SER A 53 1.56 62.29 -1.60
CA SER A 53 0.34 61.49 -1.64
C SER A 53 0.45 60.24 -0.74
N ILE A 54 -0.68 59.83 -0.15
CA ILE A 54 -0.82 58.58 0.62
C ILE A 54 -1.14 57.46 -0.36
N SER A 55 -0.29 56.42 -0.40
CA SER A 55 -0.56 55.19 -1.15
C SER A 55 -0.63 53.99 -0.22
N ILE A 56 -1.70 53.22 -0.36
CA ILE A 56 -1.92 51.96 0.36
C ILE A 56 -1.87 50.85 -0.68
N SER A 57 -0.99 49.87 -0.48
CA SER A 57 -0.93 48.67 -1.33
C SER A 57 -1.24 47.43 -0.50
N ILE A 58 -2.17 46.63 -1.01
CA ILE A 58 -2.56 45.34 -0.45
C ILE A 58 -2.11 44.27 -1.43
N SER A 59 -1.37 43.28 -0.95
CA SER A 59 -1.00 42.10 -1.74
C SER A 59 -1.55 40.84 -1.09
N ILE A 60 -2.07 39.94 -1.93
CA ILE A 60 -2.66 38.66 -1.52
C ILE A 60 -1.92 37.59 -2.31
N SER A 61 -1.33 36.62 -1.62
CA SER A 61 -0.70 35.46 -2.22
C SER A 61 -1.38 34.17 -1.76
N ILE A 62 -1.62 33.28 -2.71
CA ILE A 62 -2.25 31.98 -2.50
C ILE A 62 -1.26 30.93 -2.98
N SER A 63 -0.92 29.97 -2.13
CA SER A 63 -0.10 28.82 -2.49
C SER A 63 -0.86 27.53 -2.27
N ILE A 64 -0.75 26.62 -3.23
CA ILE A 64 -1.40 25.31 -3.25
C ILE A 64 -0.31 24.26 -3.37
N SER A 65 -0.27 23.32 -2.44
CA SER A 65 0.65 22.18 -2.49
C SER A 65 -0.14 20.88 -2.53
N ILE A 66 0.30 19.98 -3.42
CA ILE A 66 -0.31 18.67 -3.65
C ILE A 66 0.78 17.62 -3.40
N SER A 67 0.53 16.67 -2.51
CA SER A 67 1.42 15.54 -2.28
C SER A 67 0.69 14.23 -2.55
N ILE A 68 1.38 13.33 -3.24
CA ILE A 68 0.89 12.01 -3.62
C ILE A 68 1.84 10.98 -3.02
N SER A 69 1.31 10.02 -2.28
CA SER A 69 2.08 8.89 -1.76
C SER A 69 1.49 7.58 -2.25
N ILE A 70 2.39 6.66 -2.63
CA ILE A 70 2.05 5.33 -3.14
C ILE A 70 2.80 4.33 -2.28
N SER A 71 2.08 3.40 -1.66
CA SER A 71 2.67 2.31 -0.90
C SER A 71 2.24 0.97 -1.48
N ILE A 72 3.21 0.07 -1.60
CA ILE A 72 3.06 -1.27 -2.15
C ILE A 72 3.53 -2.24 -1.08
N SER A 73 2.66 -3.17 -0.66
CA SER A 73 3.03 -4.26 0.23
C SER A 73 2.81 -5.60 -0.43
N ILE A 74 3.79 -6.49 -0.25
CA ILE A 74 3.79 -7.84 -0.79
C ILE A 74 3.99 -8.77 0.39
N SER A 75 3.08 -9.72 0.59
CA SER A 75 3.25 -10.79 1.57
C SER A 75 3.18 -12.15 0.89
N ILE A 76 4.07 -13.04 1.33
CA ILE A 76 4.21 -14.41 0.81
C ILE A 76 4.09 -15.33 2.02
N SER A 77 3.14 -16.26 1.98
CA SER A 77 3.03 -17.32 2.98
C SER A 77 3.17 -18.68 2.32
N ILE A 78 3.93 -19.56 2.97
CA ILE A 78 4.19 -20.92 2.53
C ILE A 78 3.72 -21.84 3.65
N SER A 79 2.84 -22.78 3.34
CA SER A 79 2.40 -23.80 4.29
C SER A 79 2.63 -25.19 3.73
N ILE A 80 3.20 -26.04 4.57
CA ILE A 80 3.50 -27.44 4.26
C ILE A 80 2.69 -28.29 5.25
N SER A 81 1.88 -29.21 4.74
CA SER A 81 1.18 -30.19 5.56
C SER A 81 1.58 -31.60 5.17
N ILE A 82 1.78 -32.43 6.18
CA ILE A 82 2.12 -33.84 6.06
C ILE A 82 1.03 -34.60 6.80
N SER A 83 0.35 -35.52 6.12
CA SER A 83 -0.63 -36.41 6.73
C SER A 83 -0.18 -37.85 6.57
N ILE A 84 -0.33 -38.63 7.64
CA ILE A 84 0.02 -40.04 7.69
C ILE A 84 -1.25 -40.77 8.13
N SER A 85 -1.71 -41.73 7.32
CA SER A 85 -2.82 -42.61 7.70
C SER A 85 -2.36 -44.06 7.66
N ILE A 86 -2.85 -44.84 8.63
CA ILE A 86 -2.62 -46.27 8.75
C ILE A 86 -3.96 -46.94 8.45
N LYS A 87 -3.98 -47.93 7.56
CA LYS A 87 -5.15 -48.78 7.30
C LYS A 87 -5.33 -49.83 8.37
#